data_AF-A0A964F0T8-F1
#
_entry.id   AF-A0A964F0T8-F1
#
_cell.length_a   1.000
_cell.length_b   1.000
_cell.length_c   1.000
_cell.angle_alpha   90.00
_cell.angle_beta   90.00
_cell.angle_gamma   90.00
#
_symmetry.space_group_name_H-M   'P 1'
#
loop_
_entity.id
_entity.type
_entity.pdbx_description
1 polymer ?
#
loop_
_entity_poly.entity_id
_entity_poly.type
_entity_poly.pdbx_seq_one_letter_code
_entity_poly.pdbx_strand_id
1 'polypeptide(L)'
;MSRLPSVRVWSALVALLFGVSAFAQKIALSQARLCEQSERVVVAKVVARESYRVPEEGAFLPVRSKVELKVERVVHGPSTPTLTLDVPGGTLDGERFFTPEGPSLKVGTRWLLFLDSRAASGRPSGGGLRLLEFLRVDAARELPPAATLQVAWSEHCAVPSSQPALEVLPPALRDLYRSP
;
A
#
# COMPACT_ATOMS: atom_id res chain seq x y z
N MET A 1 53.27 -12.04 -47.81
CA MET A 1 53.44 -10.85 -46.95
C MET A 1 52.07 -10.29 -46.63
N SER A 2 51.88 -10.04 -45.35
CA SER A 2 50.71 -9.61 -44.58
C SER A 2 50.12 -8.25 -44.99
N ARG A 3 48.79 -8.06 -44.80
CA ARG A 3 48.20 -7.02 -43.91
C ARG A 3 46.67 -7.18 -43.77
N LEU A 4 46.19 -6.75 -42.61
CA LEU A 4 45.01 -7.19 -41.83
C LEU A 4 43.67 -6.50 -42.19
N PRO A 5 42.52 -7.08 -41.77
CA PRO A 5 41.18 -6.52 -41.96
C PRO A 5 40.78 -5.54 -40.83
N SER A 6 40.25 -4.36 -41.18
CA SER A 6 39.89 -3.28 -40.27
C SER A 6 38.39 -2.95 -40.30
N VAL A 7 37.53 -3.87 -39.85
CA VAL A 7 36.07 -3.60 -39.71
C VAL A 7 35.49 -4.33 -38.49
N ARG A 8 35.98 -4.08 -37.27
CA ARG A 8 35.36 -4.64 -36.03
C ARG A 8 35.57 -3.76 -34.79
N VAL A 9 35.22 -2.47 -34.83
CA VAL A 9 35.34 -1.60 -33.63
C VAL A 9 34.04 -0.88 -33.24
N TRP A 10 33.01 -0.85 -34.09
CA TRP A 10 31.82 -0.03 -33.81
C TRP A 10 30.68 -0.71 -33.03
N SER A 11 30.79 -2.00 -32.68
CA SER A 11 29.69 -2.72 -32.02
C SER A 11 29.76 -2.75 -30.49
N ALA A 12 30.83 -2.25 -29.87
CA ALA A 12 31.00 -2.35 -28.41
C ALA A 12 30.36 -1.20 -27.61
N LEU A 13 30.00 -0.07 -28.24
CA LEU A 13 29.53 1.11 -27.49
C LEU A 13 28.01 1.17 -27.27
N VAL A 14 27.21 0.47 -28.10
CA VAL A 14 25.74 0.55 -28.01
C VAL A 14 25.17 -0.34 -26.90
N ALA A 15 25.86 -1.42 -26.51
CA ALA A 15 25.39 -2.33 -25.47
C ALA A 15 25.50 -1.77 -24.04
N LEU A 16 26.22 -0.66 -23.83
CA LEU A 16 26.43 -0.08 -22.50
C LEU A 16 25.34 0.92 -22.06
N LEU A 17 24.43 1.30 -22.95
CA LEU A 17 23.37 2.29 -22.67
C LEU A 17 22.02 1.69 -22.28
N PHE A 18 21.85 0.38 -22.33
CA PHE A 18 20.56 -0.30 -22.02
C PHE A 18 20.49 -0.91 -20.61
N GLY A 19 21.46 -0.65 -19.74
CA GLY A 19 21.58 -1.30 -18.44
C GLY A 19 20.96 -0.57 -17.24
N VAL A 20 20.30 0.57 -17.42
CA VAL A 20 19.70 1.29 -16.30
C VAL A 20 18.29 0.76 -16.06
N SER A 21 18.20 -0.38 -15.38
CA SER A 21 16.95 -0.83 -14.78
C SER A 21 16.54 0.22 -13.74
N ALA A 22 15.58 1.07 -14.10
CA ALA A 22 14.90 1.94 -13.15
C ALA A 22 14.07 1.06 -12.21
N PHE A 23 14.69 0.55 -11.15
CA PHE A 23 13.97 -0.06 -10.05
C PHE A 23 13.28 1.08 -9.29
N ALA A 24 11.99 1.27 -9.56
CA ALA A 24 11.13 2.07 -8.71
C ALA A 24 10.98 1.31 -7.38
N GLN A 25 11.83 1.65 -6.41
CA GLN A 25 11.80 1.06 -5.09
C GLN A 25 10.84 1.91 -4.23
N LYS A 26 9.70 1.33 -3.84
CA LYS A 26 8.78 1.96 -2.89
C LYS A 26 9.56 2.32 -1.63
N ILE A 27 9.69 3.60 -1.33
CA ILE A 27 10.27 4.06 -0.06
C ILE A 27 9.20 3.78 0.99
N ALA A 28 9.36 2.68 1.72
CA ALA A 28 8.56 2.43 2.91
C ALA A 28 8.63 3.67 3.80
N LEU A 29 7.48 4.18 4.22
CA LEU A 29 7.45 5.32 5.13
C LEU A 29 8.21 4.93 6.40
N SER A 30 9.02 5.85 6.92
CA SER A 30 9.63 5.64 8.24
C SER A 30 8.53 5.57 9.30
N GLN A 31 8.82 4.91 10.41
CA GLN A 31 7.90 4.80 11.54
C GLN A 31 7.38 6.17 11.97
N ALA A 32 8.30 7.13 12.18
CA ALA A 32 7.95 8.48 12.57
C ALA A 32 6.96 9.13 11.59
N ARG A 33 7.14 8.90 10.29
CA ARG A 33 6.27 9.47 9.25
C ARG A 33 4.90 8.80 9.20
N LEU A 34 4.80 7.49 9.43
CA LEU A 34 3.51 6.83 9.58
C LEU A 34 2.77 7.32 10.82
N CYS A 35 3.44 7.44 11.95
CA CYS A 35 2.84 7.97 13.18
C CYS A 35 2.33 9.41 13.00
N GLU A 36 3.09 10.25 12.31
CA GLU A 36 2.72 11.65 12.06
C GLU A 36 1.56 11.80 11.05
N GLN A 37 1.54 10.98 10.00
CA GLN A 37 0.59 11.13 8.89
C GLN A 37 -0.70 10.31 9.08
N SER A 38 -0.67 9.26 9.89
CA SER A 38 -1.85 8.39 10.09
C SER A 38 -2.82 9.03 11.06
N GLU A 39 -3.86 9.67 10.53
CA GLU A 39 -4.97 10.17 11.35
C GLU A 39 -5.88 9.05 11.83
N ARG A 40 -5.89 7.91 11.13
CA ARG A 40 -6.66 6.73 11.51
C ARG A 40 -5.86 5.47 11.28
N VAL A 41 -5.88 4.58 12.26
CA VAL A 41 -5.31 3.23 12.16
C VAL A 41 -6.36 2.23 12.56
N VAL A 42 -6.69 1.30 11.67
CA VAL A 42 -7.79 0.35 11.87
C VAL A 42 -7.42 -1.05 11.42
N VAL A 43 -7.98 -2.06 12.08
CA VAL A 43 -8.05 -3.42 11.55
C VAL A 43 -9.42 -3.61 10.91
N ALA A 44 -9.44 -3.93 9.62
CA ALA A 44 -10.66 -4.07 8.86
C ALA A 44 -10.63 -5.27 7.91
N LYS A 45 -11.80 -5.84 7.66
CA LYS A 45 -12.01 -6.97 6.74
C LYS A 45 -12.64 -6.47 5.45
N VAL A 46 -12.10 -6.88 4.31
CA VAL A 46 -12.70 -6.58 3.00
C VAL A 46 -14.00 -7.36 2.86
N VAL A 47 -15.12 -6.66 2.67
CA VAL A 47 -16.45 -7.28 2.54
C VAL A 47 -16.96 -7.23 1.10
N ALA A 48 -16.62 -6.19 0.34
CA ALA A 48 -16.96 -6.09 -1.07
C ALA A 48 -15.84 -5.41 -1.85
N ARG A 49 -15.78 -5.71 -3.14
CA ARG A 49 -14.90 -5.05 -4.09
C ARG A 49 -15.57 -4.99 -5.44
N GLU A 50 -15.64 -3.80 -6.00
CA GLU A 50 -16.20 -3.55 -7.32
C GLU A 50 -15.21 -2.73 -8.14
N SER A 51 -14.87 -3.22 -9.33
CA SER A 51 -13.99 -2.50 -10.26
C SER A 51 -14.82 -1.75 -11.30
N TYR A 52 -14.36 -0.56 -11.66
CA TYR A 52 -15.03 0.30 -12.61
C TYR A 52 -14.01 1.03 -13.50
N ARG A 53 -14.45 1.39 -14.70
CA ARG A 53 -13.66 2.20 -15.63
C ARG A 53 -13.74 3.66 -15.22
N VAL A 54 -12.60 4.34 -15.16
CA VAL A 54 -12.52 5.78 -14.95
C VAL A 54 -12.65 6.46 -16.32
N PRO A 55 -13.60 7.40 -16.49
CA PRO A 55 -13.85 8.04 -17.78
C PRO A 55 -12.82 9.14 -18.15
N GLU A 56 -11.79 9.36 -17.33
CA GLU A 56 -10.86 10.49 -17.48
C GLU A 56 -9.81 10.22 -18.56
N GLU A 57 -9.84 10.98 -19.67
CA GLU A 57 -8.78 10.97 -20.69
C GLU A 57 -7.43 11.30 -20.03
N GLY A 58 -6.44 10.43 -20.22
CA GLY A 58 -5.10 10.60 -19.65
C GLY A 58 -4.88 9.98 -18.27
N ALA A 59 -5.87 9.27 -17.70
CA ALA A 59 -5.62 8.44 -16.52
C ALA A 59 -4.62 7.33 -16.88
N PHE A 60 -3.46 7.32 -16.20
CA PHE A 60 -2.42 6.29 -16.36
C PHE A 60 -2.96 4.86 -16.13
N LEU A 61 -4.04 4.74 -15.35
CA LEU A 61 -4.74 3.48 -15.10
C LEU A 61 -6.24 3.67 -15.32
N PRO A 62 -6.82 3.06 -16.37
CA PRO A 62 -8.22 3.28 -16.72
C PRO A 62 -9.20 2.54 -15.79
N VAL A 63 -8.70 1.71 -14.87
CA VAL A 63 -9.52 0.90 -13.97
C VAL A 63 -9.16 1.18 -12.51
N ARG A 64 -10.20 1.38 -11.70
CA ARG A 64 -10.12 1.53 -10.24
C ARG A 64 -11.06 0.54 -9.57
N SER A 65 -10.87 0.30 -8.29
CA SER A 65 -11.74 -0.54 -7.47
C SER A 65 -12.23 0.24 -6.25
N LYS A 66 -13.55 0.28 -6.05
CA LYS A 66 -14.14 0.59 -4.75
C LYS A 66 -14.06 -0.66 -3.88
N VAL A 67 -13.47 -0.53 -2.71
CA VAL A 67 -13.30 -1.60 -1.74
C VAL A 67 -14.03 -1.22 -0.47
N GLU A 68 -15.04 -2.01 -0.11
CA GLU A 68 -15.75 -1.86 1.14
C GLU A 68 -15.11 -2.71 2.22
N LEU A 69 -14.96 -2.10 3.39
CA LEU A 69 -14.28 -2.67 4.54
C LEU A 69 -15.19 -2.57 5.75
N LYS A 70 -15.29 -3.66 6.51
CA LYS A 70 -15.90 -3.66 7.84
C LYS A 70 -14.80 -3.51 8.87
N VAL A 71 -14.87 -2.45 9.67
CA VAL A 71 -13.91 -2.19 10.75
C VAL A 71 -14.17 -3.18 11.89
N GLU A 72 -13.15 -3.95 12.24
CA GLU A 72 -13.19 -4.89 13.36
C GLU A 72 -12.54 -4.30 14.62
N ARG A 73 -11.50 -3.47 14.45
CA ARG A 73 -10.84 -2.76 15.56
C ARG A 73 -10.39 -1.37 15.13
N VAL A 74 -10.45 -0.43 16.07
CA VAL A 74 -9.87 0.90 15.94
C VAL A 74 -8.62 0.96 16.82
N VAL A 75 -7.47 1.15 16.17
CA VAL A 75 -6.15 1.23 16.82
C VAL A 75 -5.82 2.69 17.13
N HIS A 76 -6.16 3.61 16.23
CA HIS A 76 -5.93 5.04 16.41
C HIS A 76 -6.95 5.88 15.65
N GLY A 77 -7.29 7.05 16.19
CA GLY A 77 -8.17 8.03 15.56
C GLY A 77 -9.65 7.62 15.51
N PRO A 78 -10.53 8.53 15.07
CA PRO A 78 -11.95 8.24 14.88
C PRO A 78 -12.16 7.33 13.66
N SER A 79 -13.12 6.39 13.74
CA SER A 79 -13.49 5.55 12.60
C SER A 79 -14.98 5.21 12.62
N THR A 80 -15.52 4.93 11.44
CA THR A 80 -16.88 4.41 11.23
C THR A 80 -16.88 2.88 11.16
N PRO A 81 -18.03 2.21 11.41
CA PRO A 81 -18.11 0.75 11.33
C PRO A 81 -17.75 0.18 9.94
N THR A 82 -17.95 0.99 8.90
CA THR A 82 -17.63 0.68 7.52
C THR A 82 -16.74 1.76 6.91
N LEU A 83 -15.81 1.36 6.06
CA LEU A 83 -14.93 2.25 5.29
C LEU A 83 -15.00 1.86 3.82
N THR A 84 -14.83 2.85 2.95
CA THR A 84 -14.68 2.65 1.51
C THR A 84 -13.32 3.19 1.10
N LEU A 85 -12.54 2.38 0.40
CA LEU A 85 -11.30 2.80 -0.24
C LEU A 85 -11.47 2.77 -1.75
N ASP A 86 -10.96 3.79 -2.41
CA ASP A 86 -10.84 3.83 -3.86
C ASP A 86 -9.38 3.57 -4.23
N VAL A 87 -9.09 2.37 -4.77
CA VAL A 87 -7.73 1.92 -5.10
C VAL A 87 -7.54 1.72 -6.60
N PRO A 88 -6.34 2.00 -7.15
CA PRO A 88 -6.08 1.81 -8.56
C PRO A 88 -5.89 0.32 -8.91
N GLY A 89 -6.38 -0.08 -10.09
CA GLY A 89 -6.39 -1.47 -10.55
C GLY A 89 -7.67 -2.21 -10.21
N GLY A 90 -7.78 -3.47 -10.66
CA GLY A 90 -9.05 -4.20 -10.59
C GLY A 90 -9.15 -5.39 -11.53
N THR A 91 -10.36 -5.96 -11.56
CA THR A 91 -10.76 -6.90 -12.60
C THR A 91 -12.03 -6.37 -13.24
N LEU A 92 -11.97 -6.06 -14.53
CA LEU A 92 -13.10 -5.54 -15.29
C LEU A 92 -13.23 -6.37 -16.57
N ASP A 93 -14.43 -6.86 -16.87
CA ASP A 93 -14.71 -7.70 -18.05
C ASP A 93 -13.79 -8.94 -18.17
N GLY A 94 -13.36 -9.50 -17.03
CA GLY A 94 -12.44 -10.64 -16.97
C GLY A 94 -10.96 -10.29 -17.12
N GLU A 95 -10.64 -9.06 -17.51
CA GLU A 95 -9.27 -8.56 -17.61
C GLU A 95 -8.77 -8.03 -16.27
N ARG A 96 -7.52 -8.37 -15.92
CA ARG A 96 -6.89 -7.93 -14.67
C ARG A 96 -5.97 -6.74 -14.91
N PHE A 97 -6.32 -5.62 -14.29
CA PHE A 97 -5.53 -4.39 -14.30
C PHE A 97 -4.71 -4.35 -13.01
N PHE A 98 -3.44 -4.72 -13.12
CA PHE A 98 -2.55 -4.82 -11.97
C PHE A 98 -1.80 -3.51 -11.70
N THR A 99 -1.75 -3.13 -10.43
CA THR A 99 -0.88 -2.08 -9.93
C THR A 99 0.22 -2.72 -9.10
N PRO A 100 1.49 -2.65 -9.54
CA PRO A 100 2.62 -3.29 -8.86
C PRO A 100 2.71 -2.97 -7.36
N GLU A 101 2.29 -1.76 -6.99
CA GLU A 101 2.45 -1.22 -5.64
C GLU A 101 1.13 -1.20 -4.83
N GLY A 102 0.03 -1.65 -5.43
CA GLY A 102 -1.30 -1.60 -4.81
C GLY A 102 -1.63 -2.85 -3.99
N PRO A 103 -2.34 -2.72 -2.85
CA PRO A 103 -2.81 -3.89 -2.12
C PRO A 103 -3.82 -4.68 -2.95
N SER A 104 -3.71 -6.02 -2.95
CA SER A 104 -4.66 -6.86 -3.68
C SER A 104 -6.08 -6.80 -3.11
N LEU A 105 -6.26 -6.41 -1.83
CA LEU A 105 -7.54 -6.25 -1.11
C LEU A 105 -8.59 -7.29 -1.52
N LYS A 106 -8.24 -8.58 -1.39
CA LYS A 106 -9.15 -9.68 -1.73
C LYS A 106 -10.31 -9.72 -0.73
N VAL A 107 -11.54 -9.92 -1.22
CA VAL A 107 -12.72 -10.09 -0.37
C VAL A 107 -12.48 -11.22 0.65
N GLY A 108 -12.89 -10.97 1.90
CA GLY A 108 -12.69 -11.87 3.03
C GLY A 108 -11.35 -11.75 3.74
N THR A 109 -10.38 -11.00 3.19
CA THR A 109 -9.08 -10.79 3.85
C THR A 109 -9.12 -9.64 4.85
N ARG A 110 -8.31 -9.75 5.90
CA ARG A 110 -8.17 -8.78 6.98
C ARG A 110 -6.87 -7.99 6.81
N TRP A 111 -6.94 -6.69 7.11
CA TRP A 111 -5.82 -5.76 6.95
C TRP A 111 -5.74 -4.80 8.13
N LEU A 112 -4.52 -4.45 8.53
CA LEU A 112 -4.20 -3.27 9.31
C LEU A 112 -3.94 -2.13 8.32
N LEU A 113 -4.68 -1.04 8.44
CA LEU A 113 -4.69 0.06 7.49
C LEU A 113 -4.27 1.34 8.19
N PHE A 114 -3.32 2.06 7.59
CA PHE A 114 -2.86 3.38 7.99
C PHE A 114 -3.45 4.40 7.03
N LEU A 115 -4.31 5.28 7.54
CA LEU A 115 -5.15 6.16 6.72
C LEU A 115 -4.94 7.63 7.10
N ASP A 116 -4.92 8.48 6.09
CA ASP A 116 -4.90 9.94 6.20
C ASP A 116 -6.23 10.50 5.67
N SER A 117 -6.90 11.36 6.45
CA SER A 117 -8.13 12.04 6.01
C SER A 117 -7.90 13.45 5.46
N ARG A 118 -6.67 13.98 5.50
CA ARG A 118 -6.29 15.29 4.91
C ARG A 118 -6.17 15.26 3.40
N ALA A 119 -5.90 14.09 2.81
CA ALA A 119 -5.71 13.92 1.38
C ALA A 119 -7.00 13.93 0.54
N ALA A 120 -8.16 14.23 1.14
CA ALA A 120 -9.44 14.42 0.45
C ALA A 120 -9.44 15.61 -0.54
N SER A 121 -8.40 16.43 -0.58
CA SER A 121 -8.30 17.62 -1.41
C SER A 121 -7.78 17.30 -2.83
N GLY A 122 -8.69 16.87 -3.72
CA GLY A 122 -8.43 17.00 -5.16
C GLY A 122 -9.28 16.20 -6.14
N ARG A 123 -9.97 15.13 -5.74
CA ARG A 123 -10.83 14.36 -6.66
C ARG A 123 -12.18 13.96 -6.04
N PRO A 124 -13.30 14.16 -6.76
CA PRO A 124 -14.62 13.82 -6.27
C PRO A 124 -14.90 12.31 -6.47
N SER A 125 -14.38 11.48 -5.58
CA SER A 125 -14.79 10.07 -5.46
C SER A 125 -15.02 9.77 -3.99
N GLY A 126 -16.25 9.38 -3.64
CA GLY A 126 -16.76 9.29 -2.27
C GLY A 126 -15.84 8.60 -1.27
N GLY A 127 -15.65 9.26 -0.12
CA GLY A 127 -14.88 8.77 1.02
C GLY A 127 -13.40 9.11 0.92
N GLY A 128 -13.02 10.35 1.24
CA GLY A 128 -11.68 10.92 1.07
C GLY A 128 -10.59 10.41 2.02
N LEU A 129 -10.45 9.08 2.15
CA LEU A 129 -9.38 8.46 2.91
C LEU A 129 -8.27 8.02 1.97
N ARG A 130 -7.06 8.52 2.20
CA ARG A 130 -5.86 8.05 1.50
C ARG A 130 -5.23 6.92 2.30
N LEU A 131 -4.98 5.80 1.62
CA LEU A 131 -4.19 4.71 2.16
C LEU A 131 -2.71 5.08 2.13
N LEU A 132 -2.08 5.15 3.30
CA LEU A 132 -0.64 5.42 3.45
C LEU A 132 0.16 4.12 3.38
N GLU A 133 -0.25 3.14 4.18
CA GLU A 133 0.37 1.82 4.27
C GLU A 133 -0.65 0.78 4.68
N PHE A 134 -0.35 -0.49 4.39
CA PHE A 134 -1.24 -1.60 4.70
C PHE A 134 -0.45 -2.86 5.04
N LEU A 135 -0.99 -3.66 5.95
CA LEU A 135 -0.40 -4.92 6.35
C LEU A 135 -1.48 -5.99 6.41
N ARG A 136 -1.22 -7.14 5.81
CA ARG A 136 -2.17 -8.26 5.85
C ARG A 136 -2.16 -8.86 7.25
N VAL A 137 -3.35 -9.07 7.80
CA VAL A 137 -3.54 -9.73 9.09
C VAL A 137 -4.05 -11.14 8.85
N ASP A 138 -3.53 -12.11 9.60
CA ASP A 138 -4.04 -13.48 9.55
C ASP A 138 -5.51 -13.51 10.00
N ALA A 139 -6.36 -14.11 9.17
CA ALA A 139 -7.79 -14.24 9.44
C ALA A 139 -8.06 -15.21 10.60
N ALA A 140 -7.20 -16.22 10.79
CA ALA A 140 -7.35 -17.24 11.83
C ALA A 140 -6.93 -16.75 13.22
N ARG A 141 -6.15 -15.66 13.30
CA ARG A 141 -5.68 -15.12 14.57
C ARG A 141 -6.77 -14.27 15.23
N GLU A 142 -6.99 -14.49 16.52
CA GLU A 142 -7.86 -13.64 17.32
C GLU A 142 -7.23 -12.25 17.46
N LEU A 143 -8.03 -11.21 17.26
CA LEU A 143 -7.57 -9.83 17.39
C LEU A 143 -7.45 -9.45 18.86
N PRO A 144 -6.32 -8.88 19.30
CA PRO A 144 -6.21 -8.33 20.64
C PRO A 144 -7.35 -7.33 20.94
N PRO A 145 -7.66 -7.11 22.23
CA PRO A 145 -8.55 -6.04 22.63
C PRO A 145 -8.11 -4.69 22.05
N ALA A 146 -9.07 -3.83 21.71
CA ALA A 146 -8.76 -2.53 21.13
C ALA A 146 -7.83 -1.69 22.03
N ALA A 147 -8.03 -1.75 23.35
CA ALA A 147 -7.18 -1.07 24.32
C ALA A 147 -5.70 -1.51 24.22
N THR A 148 -5.44 -2.82 24.03
CA THR A 148 -4.08 -3.34 23.86
C THR A 148 -3.42 -2.78 22.61
N LEU A 149 -4.17 -2.70 21.50
CA LEU A 149 -3.66 -2.14 20.24
C LEU A 149 -3.42 -0.64 20.34
N GLN A 150 -4.29 0.09 21.05
CA GLN A 150 -4.15 1.52 21.30
C GLN A 150 -2.92 1.84 22.13
N VAL A 151 -2.69 1.09 23.22
CA VAL A 151 -1.48 1.24 24.05
C VAL A 151 -0.24 0.95 23.22
N ALA A 152 -0.24 -0.17 22.49
CA ALA A 152 0.88 -0.53 21.61
C ALA A 152 1.19 0.59 20.60
N TRP A 153 0.17 1.17 19.97
CA TRP A 153 0.33 2.29 19.05
C TRP A 153 0.87 3.56 19.73
N SER A 154 0.31 3.93 20.88
CA SER A 154 0.74 5.11 21.63
C SER A 154 2.21 5.02 22.06
N GLU A 155 2.63 3.86 22.59
CA GLU A 155 4.04 3.60 22.95
C GLU A 155 4.94 3.66 21.72
N HIS A 156 4.48 3.08 20.60
CA HIS A 156 5.21 3.08 19.34
C HIS A 156 5.49 4.48 18.80
N CYS A 157 4.49 5.36 18.87
CA CYS A 157 4.57 6.70 18.29
C CYS A 157 5.12 7.75 19.27
N ALA A 158 5.33 7.41 20.54
CA ALA A 158 5.94 8.29 21.53
C ALA A 158 7.45 8.49 21.32
N VAL A 159 8.13 7.55 20.65
CA VAL A 159 9.58 7.59 20.42
C VAL A 159 9.87 7.94 18.97
N PRO A 160 10.51 9.09 18.66
CA PRO A 160 10.95 9.38 17.30
C PRO A 160 12.06 8.40 16.91
N SER A 161 11.74 7.49 15.98
CA SER A 161 12.69 6.52 15.42
C SER A 161 12.94 6.83 13.94
N SER A 162 14.21 6.80 13.54
CA SER A 162 14.67 6.93 12.15
C SER A 162 14.60 5.62 11.34
N GLN A 163 14.16 4.53 11.96
CA GLN A 163 14.09 3.21 11.33
C GLN A 163 12.85 3.06 10.41
N PRO A 164 12.92 2.17 9.39
CA PRO A 164 11.79 1.87 8.50
C PRO A 164 10.62 1.24 9.28
N ALA A 165 9.38 1.64 8.99
CA ALA A 165 8.21 1.33 9.82
C ALA A 165 7.93 -0.17 10.04
N LEU A 166 8.21 -0.99 9.03
CA LEU A 166 7.97 -2.44 9.08
C LEU A 166 8.86 -3.17 10.09
N GLU A 167 10.05 -2.64 10.40
CA GLU A 167 11.01 -3.28 11.30
C GLU A 167 10.73 -2.96 12.79
N VAL A 168 9.90 -1.95 13.05
CA VAL A 168 9.72 -1.40 14.40
C VAL A 168 8.32 -1.55 14.95
N LEU A 169 7.35 -2.12 14.21
CA LEU A 169 6.00 -2.33 14.75
C LEU A 169 6.06 -2.96 16.16
N PRO A 170 5.24 -2.47 17.11
CA PRO A 170 5.16 -3.02 18.46
C PRO A 170 4.97 -4.53 18.39
N PRO A 171 5.52 -5.31 19.33
CA PRO A 171 5.36 -6.77 19.32
C PRO A 171 3.90 -7.19 19.09
N ALA A 172 2.93 -6.54 19.75
CA ALA A 172 1.51 -6.82 19.59
C ALA A 172 0.97 -6.58 18.15
N LEU A 173 1.50 -5.61 17.41
CA LEU A 173 1.12 -5.35 16.00
C LEU A 173 1.96 -6.20 15.02
N ARG A 174 3.22 -6.45 15.35
CA ARG A 174 4.13 -7.30 14.57
C ARG A 174 3.64 -8.74 14.54
N ASP A 175 3.16 -9.22 15.66
CA ASP A 175 2.52 -10.53 15.80
C ASP A 175 1.32 -10.71 14.86
N LEU A 176 0.60 -9.63 14.53
CA LEU A 176 -0.51 -9.71 13.57
C LEU A 176 -0.04 -9.93 12.14
N TYR A 177 1.26 -9.77 11.87
CA TYR A 177 1.85 -9.82 10.54
C TYR A 177 2.64 -11.11 10.30
N ARG A 178 2.55 -11.63 9.08
CA ARG A 178 3.50 -12.59 8.52
C ARG A 178 4.10 -11.96 7.28
N SER A 179 5.43 -11.93 7.16
CA SER A 179 6.04 -11.71 5.86
C SER A 179 5.58 -12.81 4.91
N PRO A 180 5.16 -12.47 3.67
CA PRO A 180 4.89 -13.47 2.64
C PRO A 180 6.12 -14.34 2.35
#